data_AF-A0A7Y4VVH0-F1
#
_entry.id   AF-A0A7Y4VVH0-F1
#
_cell.length_a   1.000
_cell.length_b   1.000
_cell.length_c   1.000
_cell.angle_alpha   90.00
_cell.angle_beta   90.00
_cell.angle_gamma   90.00
#
_symmetry.space_group_name_H-M   'P 1'
#
loop_
_entity.id
_entity.type
_entity.pdbx_description
1 polymer ?
#
loop_
_entity_poly.entity_id
_entity_poly.type
_entity_poly.pdbx_seq_one_letter_code
_entity_poly.pdbx_strand_id
1 'polypeptide(L)'
;MSEAAPLRDVAIIGGGCYGTFYTGQLLTAVARGRLQVRQVLVVDQNPECQASRELDPGPVWTLIPSKWETFLADFLTAAPASPGRPDDAVVPSPLTPHLMAEWLLHLARTRWPGRSAALVSPDLPLGTPYDALGPDGTRYVSFADWICPTHCVEPLTCPVIRGPRTWEMGDALRDYAVRLHRRAPTRGPALFTTRHHAFGVGMFHAPEIRESRALLELAGESGAPVDLVVGTISACHGAVSILRLGEIASGASPPRNDRRYIGAP
;
A
#
# COMPACT_ATOMS: atom_id res chain seq x y z
N MET A 1 0.40 26.71 -5.87
CA MET A 1 0.63 25.26 -5.76
C MET A 1 2.13 25.05 -5.65
N SER A 2 2.59 24.53 -4.52
CA SER A 2 4.00 24.17 -4.30
C SER A 2 4.43 23.08 -5.29
N GLU A 3 5.72 23.03 -5.60
CA GLU A 3 6.31 21.93 -6.36
C GLU A 3 6.12 20.62 -5.59
N ALA A 4 5.79 19.53 -6.29
CA ALA A 4 5.66 18.23 -5.66
C ALA A 4 7.06 17.76 -5.20
N ALA A 5 7.15 17.10 -4.05
CA ALA A 5 8.43 16.58 -3.58
C ALA A 5 9.02 15.62 -4.64
N PRO A 6 10.35 15.63 -4.85
CA PRO A 6 10.99 14.75 -5.82
C PRO A 6 10.79 13.29 -5.42
N LEU A 7 10.71 12.41 -6.42
CA LEU A 7 10.60 10.96 -6.27
C LEU A 7 11.78 10.27 -6.94
N ARG A 8 12.15 9.09 -6.45
CA ARG A 8 13.13 8.23 -7.14
C ARG A 8 12.38 7.43 -8.19
N ASP A 9 11.84 6.27 -7.85
CA ASP A 9 11.00 5.49 -8.75
C ASP A 9 9.55 5.50 -8.31
N VAL A 10 8.64 5.55 -9.29
CA VAL A 10 7.21 5.40 -9.08
C VAL A 10 6.74 4.14 -9.78
N ALA A 11 6.38 3.12 -9.00
CA ALA A 11 5.78 1.90 -9.53
C ALA A 11 4.27 2.06 -9.69
N ILE A 12 3.76 1.92 -10.91
CA ILE A 12 2.34 1.90 -11.24
C ILE A 12 1.93 0.45 -11.45
N ILE A 13 1.04 -0.04 -10.59
CA ILE A 13 0.59 -1.42 -10.64
C ILE A 13 -0.56 -1.54 -11.64
N GLY A 14 -0.31 -2.28 -12.73
CA GLY A 14 -1.21 -2.44 -13.87
C GLY A 14 -0.99 -1.39 -14.95
N GLY A 15 -1.00 -1.83 -16.21
CA GLY A 15 -0.90 -1.03 -17.43
C GLY A 15 -2.21 -0.98 -18.22
N GLY A 16 -3.35 -1.31 -17.60
CA GLY A 16 -4.69 -1.07 -18.15
C GLY A 16 -5.11 0.39 -18.09
N CYS A 17 -6.41 0.68 -18.27
CA CYS A 17 -6.93 2.05 -18.41
C CYS A 17 -6.48 3.02 -17.29
N TYR A 18 -6.56 2.61 -16.03
CA TYR A 18 -6.13 3.43 -14.89
C TYR A 18 -4.61 3.63 -14.88
N GLY A 19 -3.85 2.57 -15.12
CA GLY A 19 -2.39 2.61 -15.20
C GLY A 19 -1.89 3.55 -16.29
N THR A 20 -2.45 3.43 -17.50
CA THR A 20 -2.17 4.33 -18.63
C THR A 20 -2.49 5.77 -18.26
N PHE A 21 -3.68 6.02 -17.69
CA PHE A 21 -4.08 7.36 -17.27
C PHE A 21 -3.10 7.98 -16.27
N TYR A 22 -2.78 7.27 -15.18
CA TYR A 22 -1.86 7.78 -14.15
C TYR A 22 -0.45 7.99 -14.70
N THR A 23 0.02 7.09 -15.57
CA THR A 23 1.31 7.26 -16.25
C THR A 23 1.31 8.55 -17.07
N GLY A 24 0.27 8.80 -17.87
CA GLY A 24 0.12 10.02 -18.64
C GLY A 24 0.09 11.29 -17.78
N GLN A 25 -0.56 11.26 -16.61
CA GLN A 25 -0.56 12.37 -15.66
C GLN A 25 0.85 12.66 -15.11
N LEU A 26 1.61 11.64 -14.72
CA LEU A 26 2.99 11.81 -14.24
C LEU A 26 3.92 12.31 -15.34
N LEU A 27 3.82 11.77 -16.56
CA LEU A 27 4.60 12.24 -17.71
C LEU A 27 4.28 13.71 -18.03
N THR A 28 3.01 14.10 -17.98
CA THR A 28 2.59 15.50 -18.13
C THR A 28 3.18 16.39 -17.03
N ALA A 29 3.20 15.90 -15.78
CA ALA A 29 3.79 16.62 -14.66
C ALA A 29 5.30 16.84 -14.86
N VAL A 30 6.03 15.83 -15.33
CA VAL A 30 7.46 15.91 -15.65
C VAL A 30 7.71 16.90 -16.78
N ALA A 31 6.97 16.79 -17.89
CA ALA A 31 7.12 17.68 -19.04
C ALA A 31 6.86 19.16 -18.69
N ARG A 32 6.03 19.42 -17.68
CA ARG A 32 5.72 20.77 -17.17
C ARG A 32 6.64 21.23 -16.04
N GLY A 33 7.68 20.46 -15.69
CA GLY A 33 8.61 20.78 -14.59
C GLY A 33 7.92 20.80 -13.22
N ARG A 34 6.84 20.04 -13.04
CA ARG A 34 6.06 19.97 -11.79
C ARG A 34 6.34 18.71 -10.97
N LEU A 35 7.08 17.78 -11.54
CA LEU A 35 7.53 16.55 -10.89
C LEU A 35 8.97 16.26 -11.33
N GLN A 36 9.84 16.04 -10.35
CA GLN A 36 11.16 15.46 -10.57
C GLN A 36 11.10 13.99 -10.16
N VAL A 37 11.34 13.10 -11.12
CA VAL A 37 11.33 11.64 -10.90
C VAL A 37 12.46 11.01 -11.69
N ARG A 38 13.09 9.96 -11.15
CA ARG A 38 14.09 9.19 -11.91
C ARG A 38 13.42 8.31 -12.94
N GLN A 39 12.42 7.54 -12.53
CA GLN A 39 11.73 6.62 -13.43
C GLN A 39 10.29 6.35 -12.98
N VAL A 40 9.39 6.23 -13.95
CA VAL A 40 8.05 5.67 -13.78
C VAL A 40 8.05 4.24 -14.30
N LEU A 41 7.69 3.27 -13.46
CA LEU A 41 7.71 1.85 -13.77
C LEU A 41 6.27 1.38 -13.91
N VAL A 42 5.82 1.09 -15.14
CA VAL A 42 4.50 0.47 -15.36
C VAL A 42 4.68 -1.03 -15.26
N VAL A 43 4.03 -1.67 -14.29
CA VAL A 43 4.19 -3.10 -14.01
C VAL A 43 2.93 -3.84 -14.44
N ASP A 44 3.05 -4.68 -15.46
CA ASP A 44 1.93 -5.47 -15.97
C ASP A 44 2.41 -6.86 -16.41
N GLN A 45 1.56 -7.88 -16.26
CA GLN A 45 1.88 -9.23 -16.73
C GLN A 45 1.81 -9.32 -18.26
N ASN A 46 0.95 -8.51 -18.87
CA ASN A 46 0.77 -8.45 -20.31
C ASN A 46 1.75 -7.41 -20.90
N PRO A 47 2.77 -7.82 -21.67
CA PRO A 47 3.66 -6.88 -22.35
C PRO A 47 2.92 -6.00 -23.37
N GLU A 48 1.80 -6.50 -23.89
CA GLU A 48 0.88 -5.79 -24.77
C GLU A 48 -0.27 -5.19 -23.94
N CYS A 49 0.01 -4.54 -22.81
CA CYS A 49 -1.01 -3.83 -22.03
C CYS A 49 -1.42 -2.52 -22.75
N GLN A 50 -2.40 -1.80 -22.20
CA GLN A 50 -2.86 -0.55 -22.82
C GLN A 50 -1.76 0.51 -22.81
N ALA A 51 -1.03 0.62 -21.71
CA ALA A 51 0.06 1.58 -21.55
C ALA A 51 1.15 1.41 -22.62
N SER A 52 1.53 0.17 -22.97
CA SER A 52 2.55 -0.08 -23.99
C SER A 52 2.09 0.22 -25.42
N ARG A 53 0.78 0.21 -25.67
CA ARG A 53 0.21 0.55 -26.98
C ARG A 53 -0.05 2.05 -27.17
N GLU A 54 -0.41 2.75 -26.09
CA GLU A 54 -0.91 4.13 -26.16
C GLU A 54 0.12 5.19 -25.75
N LEU A 55 1.13 4.82 -24.97
CA LEU A 55 2.15 5.76 -24.51
C LEU A 55 3.39 5.67 -25.39
N ASP A 56 3.88 6.82 -25.82
CA ASP A 56 5.14 6.90 -26.55
C ASP A 56 6.32 6.44 -25.66
N PRO A 57 7.24 5.62 -26.18
CA PRO A 57 8.46 5.27 -25.47
C PRO A 57 9.24 6.54 -25.07
N GLY A 58 9.75 6.58 -23.85
CA GLY A 58 10.51 7.73 -23.37
C GLY A 58 11.46 7.36 -22.24
N PRO A 59 12.51 8.17 -22.00
CA PRO A 59 13.54 7.85 -21.00
C PRO A 59 13.02 7.90 -19.55
N VAL A 60 11.87 8.53 -19.32
CA VAL A 60 11.29 8.76 -17.99
C VAL A 60 10.43 7.60 -17.53
N TRP A 61 9.96 6.72 -18.42
CA TRP A 61 9.13 5.58 -18.04
C TRP A 61 9.54 4.30 -18.75
N THR A 62 9.23 3.16 -18.14
CA THR A 62 9.43 1.86 -18.76
C THR A 62 8.31 0.90 -18.39
N LEU A 63 8.08 -0.08 -19.26
CA LEU A 63 7.27 -1.24 -18.97
C LEU A 63 8.11 -2.32 -18.31
N ILE A 64 7.59 -2.90 -17.23
CA ILE A 64 8.15 -4.06 -16.53
C ILE A 64 7.18 -5.23 -16.70
N PRO A 65 7.42 -6.16 -17.64
CA PRO A 65 6.60 -7.35 -17.83
C PRO A 65 6.78 -8.30 -16.64
N SER A 66 5.90 -8.23 -15.64
CA SER A 66 6.01 -9.03 -14.42
C SER A 66 4.68 -9.22 -13.71
N LYS A 67 4.59 -10.29 -12.92
CA LYS A 67 3.52 -10.44 -11.92
C LYS A 67 3.68 -9.36 -10.86
N TRP A 68 2.58 -8.75 -10.45
CA TRP A 68 2.58 -7.64 -9.49
C TRP A 68 3.18 -8.08 -8.16
N GLU A 69 2.83 -9.27 -7.68
CA GLU A 69 3.28 -9.82 -6.41
C GLU A 69 4.79 -10.06 -6.42
N THR A 70 5.31 -10.58 -7.53
CA THR A 70 6.76 -10.80 -7.72
C THR A 70 7.51 -9.48 -7.75
N PHE A 71 7.05 -8.52 -8.55
CA PHE A 71 7.67 -7.21 -8.62
C PHE A 71 7.66 -6.49 -7.26
N LEU A 72 6.51 -6.49 -6.57
CA LEU A 72 6.36 -5.82 -5.28
C LEU A 72 7.21 -6.47 -4.19
N ALA A 73 7.37 -7.80 -4.21
CA ALA A 73 8.28 -8.48 -3.29
C ALA A 73 9.72 -7.95 -3.42
N ASP A 74 10.23 -7.77 -4.63
CA ASP A 74 11.58 -7.26 -4.87
C ASP A 74 11.68 -5.75 -4.62
N PHE A 75 10.76 -4.97 -5.19
CA PHE A 75 10.76 -3.51 -5.13
C PHE A 75 10.64 -2.98 -3.70
N LEU A 76 9.76 -3.58 -2.89
CA LEU A 76 9.50 -3.13 -1.52
C LEU A 76 10.51 -3.69 -0.49
N THR A 77 11.34 -4.66 -0.87
CA THR A 77 12.42 -5.18 0.00
C THR A 77 13.78 -4.61 -0.33
N ALA A 78 13.91 -3.88 -1.45
CA ALA A 78 15.11 -3.17 -1.83
C ALA A 78 15.61 -2.22 -0.73
N ALA A 79 16.93 -2.01 -0.68
CA ALA A 79 17.53 -1.09 0.26
C ALA A 79 16.96 0.33 0.05
N PRO A 80 16.64 1.06 1.13
CA PRO A 80 16.11 2.41 1.03
C PRO A 80 17.13 3.33 0.35
N ALA A 81 16.63 4.43 -0.21
CA ALA A 81 17.50 5.48 -0.72
C ALA A 81 18.41 6.02 0.40
N SER A 82 19.63 6.43 0.04
CA SER A 82 20.53 7.10 0.99
C SER A 82 19.87 8.35 1.59
N PRO A 83 20.20 8.73 2.84
CA PRO A 83 19.68 9.96 3.44
C PRO A 83 19.84 11.18 2.52
N GLY A 84 18.78 11.98 2.39
CA GLY A 84 18.75 13.15 1.52
C GLY A 84 18.50 12.86 0.04
N ARG A 85 18.31 11.59 -0.35
CA ARG A 85 17.83 11.22 -1.70
C ARG A 85 16.31 11.05 -1.70
N PRO A 86 15.65 11.32 -2.85
CA PRO A 86 14.24 10.99 -3.04
C PRO A 86 13.96 9.50 -2.78
N ASP A 87 12.80 9.23 -2.18
CA ASP A 87 12.31 7.87 -1.92
C ASP A 87 11.43 7.38 -3.08
N ASP A 88 11.16 6.08 -3.08
CA ASP A 88 10.27 5.43 -4.05
C ASP A 88 8.79 5.57 -3.63
N ALA A 89 7.88 5.40 -4.59
CA ALA A 89 6.44 5.42 -4.36
C ALA A 89 5.71 4.36 -5.21
N VAL A 90 4.49 4.03 -4.79
CA VAL A 90 3.63 3.07 -5.48
C VAL A 90 2.26 3.69 -5.73
N VAL A 91 1.82 3.65 -6.98
CA VAL A 91 0.44 3.90 -7.39
C VAL A 91 -0.28 2.55 -7.40
N PRO A 92 -1.19 2.28 -6.45
CA PRO A 92 -1.91 1.00 -6.41
C PRO A 92 -2.85 0.86 -7.61
N SER A 93 -3.10 -0.37 -8.02
CA SER A 93 -4.22 -0.65 -8.92
C SER A 93 -5.53 -0.50 -8.15
N PRO A 94 -6.53 0.22 -8.68
CA PRO A 94 -7.83 0.36 -8.03
C PRO A 94 -8.70 -0.91 -8.10
N LEU A 95 -8.30 -1.92 -8.91
CA LEU A 95 -9.13 -3.08 -9.26
C LEU A 95 -8.36 -4.41 -9.13
N THR A 96 -7.91 -4.76 -7.93
CA THR A 96 -7.11 -5.98 -7.72
C THR A 96 -7.26 -6.51 -6.29
N PRO A 97 -6.90 -7.80 -6.03
CA PRO A 97 -6.79 -8.30 -4.66
C PRO A 97 -5.94 -7.36 -3.79
N HIS A 98 -6.06 -7.47 -2.46
CA HIS A 98 -5.37 -6.58 -1.52
C HIS A 98 -3.84 -6.83 -1.50
N LEU A 99 -3.14 -6.40 -2.56
CA LEU A 99 -1.74 -6.70 -2.87
C LEU A 99 -0.77 -6.37 -1.72
N MET A 100 -1.02 -5.29 -0.99
CA MET A 100 -0.18 -4.93 0.15
C MET A 100 -0.32 -5.90 1.33
N ALA A 101 -1.51 -6.46 1.54
CA ALA A 101 -1.71 -7.53 2.52
C ALA A 101 -1.06 -8.84 2.05
N GLU A 102 -1.14 -9.16 0.76
CA GLU A 102 -0.44 -10.32 0.19
C GLU A 102 1.08 -10.20 0.29
N TRP A 103 1.61 -9.00 0.07
CA TRP A 103 3.03 -8.71 0.26
C TRP A 103 3.46 -8.91 1.72
N LEU A 104 2.71 -8.39 2.70
CA LEU A 104 3.00 -8.64 4.12
C LEU A 104 2.88 -10.13 4.49
N LEU A 105 1.92 -10.85 3.90
CA LEU A 105 1.81 -12.31 4.05
C LEU A 105 3.06 -13.02 3.50
N HIS A 106 3.55 -12.62 2.33
CA HIS A 106 4.77 -13.16 1.74
C HIS A 106 5.97 -12.91 2.68
N LEU A 107 6.13 -11.68 3.19
CA LEU A 107 7.19 -11.36 4.15
C LEU A 107 7.12 -12.21 5.42
N ALA A 108 5.92 -12.41 5.97
CA ALA A 108 5.72 -13.22 7.16
C ALA A 108 6.14 -14.69 6.92
N ARG A 109 5.74 -15.28 5.79
CA ARG A 109 6.09 -16.66 5.43
C ARG A 109 7.58 -16.84 5.18
N THR A 110 8.22 -15.88 4.52
CA THR A 110 9.66 -15.90 4.27
C THR A 110 10.46 -15.75 5.58
N ARG A 111 10.00 -14.88 6.48
CA ARG A 111 10.68 -14.64 7.76
C ARG A 111 10.48 -15.77 8.78
N TRP A 112 9.30 -16.38 8.82
CA TRP A 112 8.95 -17.43 9.78
C TRP A 112 8.37 -18.66 9.06
N PRO A 113 9.19 -19.45 8.33
CA PRO A 113 8.71 -20.57 7.52
C PRO A 113 8.05 -21.70 8.33
N GLY A 114 8.36 -21.81 9.63
CA GLY A 114 7.74 -22.78 10.55
C GLY A 114 6.49 -22.27 11.27
N ARG A 115 6.00 -21.08 10.92
CA ARG A 115 4.85 -20.43 11.56
C ARG A 115 3.69 -20.34 10.58
N SER A 116 2.48 -20.64 11.03
CA SER A 116 1.30 -20.44 10.18
C SER A 116 1.06 -18.95 9.95
N ALA A 117 0.84 -18.58 8.69
CA ALA A 117 0.51 -17.23 8.28
C ALA A 117 -0.55 -17.27 7.17
N ALA A 118 -1.63 -16.51 7.36
CA ALA A 118 -2.76 -16.45 6.44
C ALA A 118 -3.43 -15.07 6.45
N LEU A 119 -3.97 -14.67 5.30
CA LEU A 119 -4.95 -13.60 5.26
C LEU A 119 -6.32 -14.17 5.63
N VAL A 120 -7.01 -13.50 6.54
CA VAL A 120 -8.35 -13.86 6.99
C VAL A 120 -9.27 -12.65 6.89
N SER A 121 -10.56 -12.91 6.64
CA SER A 121 -11.57 -11.86 6.61
C SER A 121 -11.72 -11.20 7.98
N PRO A 122 -11.83 -9.87 8.05
CA PRO A 122 -12.20 -9.19 9.28
C PRO A 122 -13.62 -9.60 9.70
N ASP A 123 -13.75 -10.20 10.88
CA ASP A 123 -15.00 -10.75 11.44
C ASP A 123 -15.99 -9.65 11.84
N LEU A 124 -15.47 -8.50 12.26
CA LEU A 124 -16.25 -7.32 12.61
C LEU A 124 -16.38 -6.34 11.45
N PRO A 125 -17.54 -5.70 11.29
CA PRO A 125 -17.64 -4.52 10.43
C PRO A 125 -16.83 -3.36 11.02
N LEU A 126 -16.30 -2.53 10.14
CA LEU A 126 -15.67 -1.26 10.50
C LEU A 126 -16.72 -0.25 10.99
N GLY A 127 -17.94 -0.34 10.47
CA GLY A 127 -19.04 0.56 10.79
C GLY A 127 -19.10 1.80 9.90
N THR A 128 -18.48 1.75 8.72
CA THR A 128 -18.61 2.78 7.68
C THR A 128 -19.94 2.64 6.93
N PRO A 129 -20.50 3.72 6.36
CA PRO A 129 -21.74 3.70 5.56
C PRO A 129 -21.78 2.59 4.51
N TYR A 130 -20.67 2.39 3.79
CA TYR A 130 -20.47 1.21 2.96
C TYR A 130 -19.42 0.31 3.61
N ASP A 131 -19.76 -0.96 3.81
CA ASP A 131 -18.91 -1.97 4.42
C ASP A 131 -19.30 -3.36 3.88
N ALA A 132 -18.49 -3.89 2.96
CA ALA A 132 -18.80 -5.13 2.24
C ALA A 132 -17.60 -6.07 2.24
N LEU A 133 -17.87 -7.37 2.42
CA LEU A 133 -16.88 -8.42 2.20
C LEU A 133 -16.85 -8.81 0.71
N GLY A 134 -15.68 -8.71 0.10
CA GLY A 134 -15.41 -9.22 -1.23
C GLY A 134 -15.30 -10.75 -1.25
N PRO A 135 -15.38 -11.36 -2.45
CA PRO A 135 -15.23 -12.80 -2.62
C PRO A 135 -13.81 -13.31 -2.29
N ASP A 136 -12.82 -12.41 -2.28
CA ASP A 136 -11.44 -12.65 -1.87
C ASP A 136 -11.24 -12.57 -0.34
N GLY A 137 -12.30 -12.28 0.41
CA GLY A 137 -12.26 -12.10 1.85
C GLY A 137 -11.77 -10.73 2.31
N THR A 138 -11.41 -9.84 1.39
CA THR A 138 -11.09 -8.43 1.69
C THR A 138 -12.36 -7.68 2.07
N ARG A 139 -12.31 -6.87 3.13
CA ARG A 139 -13.41 -5.98 3.50
C ARG A 139 -13.19 -4.61 2.86
N TYR A 140 -14.12 -4.20 1.99
CA TYR A 140 -14.12 -2.91 1.33
C TYR A 140 -15.02 -1.94 2.09
N VAL A 141 -14.46 -0.79 2.44
CA VAL A 141 -15.09 0.19 3.33
C VAL A 141 -15.08 1.57 2.70
N SER A 142 -16.11 2.36 2.97
CA SER A 142 -16.22 3.73 2.47
C SER A 142 -17.12 4.60 3.34
N PHE A 143 -16.67 5.83 3.59
CA PHE A 143 -17.48 6.91 4.18
C PHE A 143 -18.42 7.58 3.18
N ALA A 144 -18.22 7.35 1.90
CA ALA A 144 -19.17 7.73 0.86
C ALA A 144 -20.03 6.50 0.50
N ASP A 145 -21.33 6.60 0.75
CA ASP A 145 -22.36 5.69 0.22
C ASP A 145 -22.90 6.18 -1.14
N TRP A 146 -22.20 7.13 -1.76
CA TRP A 146 -22.45 7.68 -3.10
C TRP A 146 -21.23 7.51 -4.01
N ILE A 147 -21.41 7.80 -5.30
CA ILE A 147 -20.33 7.81 -6.29
C ILE A 147 -19.68 9.21 -6.32
N CYS A 148 -18.41 9.28 -5.93
CA CYS A 148 -17.60 10.49 -6.06
C CYS A 148 -17.17 10.72 -7.53
N PRO A 149 -16.78 11.96 -7.90
CA PRO A 149 -16.10 12.20 -9.17
C PRO A 149 -14.84 11.33 -9.29
N THR A 150 -14.56 10.80 -10.48
CA THR A 150 -13.42 9.90 -10.74
C THR A 150 -12.06 10.49 -10.34
N HIS A 151 -11.93 11.83 -10.36
CA HIS A 151 -10.71 12.55 -10.00
C HIS A 151 -10.83 13.26 -8.64
N CYS A 152 -11.67 12.75 -7.74
CA CYS A 152 -11.80 13.30 -6.41
C CYS A 152 -10.46 13.21 -5.67
N VAL A 153 -9.86 14.37 -5.37
CA VAL A 153 -8.60 14.45 -4.61
C VAL A 153 -8.80 14.34 -3.10
N GLU A 154 -10.02 14.00 -2.67
CA GLU A 154 -10.44 13.90 -1.27
C GLU A 154 -10.16 15.16 -0.43
N PRO A 155 -10.59 16.34 -0.93
CA PRO A 155 -10.33 17.61 -0.27
C PRO A 155 -10.98 17.69 1.13
N LEU A 156 -10.48 18.60 1.96
CA LEU A 156 -11.08 18.90 3.27
C LEU A 156 -12.53 19.37 3.16
N THR A 157 -12.94 19.98 2.06
CA THR A 157 -14.34 20.30 1.77
C THR A 157 -14.85 19.37 0.68
N CYS A 158 -15.71 18.43 1.04
CA CYS A 158 -16.22 17.42 0.11
C CYS A 158 -17.17 18.06 -0.91
N PRO A 159 -16.96 17.84 -2.23
CA PRO A 159 -17.79 18.45 -3.26
C PRO A 159 -19.22 17.89 -3.31
N VAL A 160 -19.43 16.66 -2.82
CA VAL A 160 -20.75 16.01 -2.85
C VAL A 160 -21.64 16.53 -1.73
N ILE A 161 -21.16 16.49 -0.48
CA ILE A 161 -21.93 16.99 0.67
C ILE A 161 -21.82 18.52 0.85
N ARG A 162 -20.95 19.18 0.09
CA ARG A 162 -20.69 20.63 0.13
C ARG A 162 -20.33 21.13 1.53
N GLY A 163 -19.57 20.34 2.26
CA GLY A 163 -19.23 20.60 3.66
C GLY A 163 -17.89 20.00 4.06
N PRO A 164 -17.42 20.26 5.29
CA PRO A 164 -16.17 19.70 5.77
C PRO A 164 -16.24 18.17 5.81
N ARG A 165 -15.17 17.53 5.34
CA ARG A 165 -14.93 16.10 5.52
C ARG A 165 -14.54 15.88 6.99
N THR A 166 -15.37 15.18 7.74
CA THR A 166 -15.20 14.99 9.20
C THR A 166 -14.69 13.60 9.57
N TRP A 167 -14.17 12.85 8.61
CA TRP A 167 -13.73 11.46 8.77
C TRP A 167 -12.35 11.25 8.16
N GLU A 168 -11.57 10.32 8.69
CA GLU A 168 -10.30 9.85 8.12
C GLU A 168 -10.26 8.33 8.24
N MET A 169 -10.10 7.61 7.12
CA MET A 169 -10.06 6.13 7.14
C MET A 169 -8.92 5.58 8.00
N GLY A 170 -7.78 6.28 8.04
CA GLY A 170 -6.64 5.90 8.88
C GLY A 170 -6.99 5.91 10.38
N ASP A 171 -7.77 6.91 10.83
CA ASP A 171 -8.25 6.98 12.21
C ASP A 171 -9.29 5.89 12.49
N ALA A 172 -10.22 5.68 11.55
CA ALA A 172 -11.21 4.61 11.66
C ALA A 172 -10.56 3.22 11.79
N LEU A 173 -9.48 2.96 11.05
CA LEU A 173 -8.73 1.69 11.16
C LEU A 173 -7.90 1.58 12.44
N ARG A 174 -7.39 2.69 12.99
CA ARG A 174 -6.77 2.71 14.32
C ARG A 174 -7.79 2.32 15.39
N ASP A 175 -8.96 2.94 15.38
CA ASP A 175 -10.04 2.60 16.30
C ASP A 175 -10.51 1.15 16.11
N TYR A 176 -10.60 0.69 14.87
CA TYR A 176 -10.95 -0.70 14.56
C TYR A 176 -9.94 -1.70 15.15
N ALA A 177 -8.64 -1.44 14.99
CA ALA A 177 -7.59 -2.28 15.58
C ALA A 177 -7.68 -2.32 17.11
N VAL A 178 -7.97 -1.19 17.76
CA VAL A 178 -8.21 -1.13 19.21
C VAL A 178 -9.43 -1.97 19.61
N ARG A 179 -10.52 -1.91 18.85
CA ARG A 179 -11.73 -2.72 19.11
C ARG A 179 -11.45 -4.22 18.98
N LEU A 180 -10.73 -4.62 17.94
CA LEU A 180 -10.31 -6.02 17.77
C LEU A 180 -9.39 -6.48 18.89
N HIS A 181 -8.44 -5.62 19.32
CA HIS A 181 -7.49 -5.96 20.37
C HIS A 181 -8.16 -6.30 21.71
N ARG A 182 -9.34 -5.72 21.99
CA ARG A 182 -10.13 -6.05 23.19
C ARG A 182 -10.70 -7.47 23.18
N ARG A 183 -10.72 -8.15 22.02
CA ARG A 183 -11.26 -9.50 21.84
C ARG A 183 -10.16 -10.54 21.70
N ALA A 184 -9.10 -10.21 20.98
CA ALA A 184 -7.98 -11.09 20.71
C ALA A 184 -6.68 -10.27 20.57
N PRO A 185 -5.49 -10.88 20.70
CA PRO A 185 -4.24 -10.21 20.39
C PRO A 185 -4.23 -9.65 18.96
N THR A 186 -4.26 -8.32 18.84
CA THR A 186 -4.29 -7.62 17.55
C THR A 186 -3.34 -6.43 17.59
N ARG A 187 -2.63 -6.21 16.49
CA ARG A 187 -1.70 -5.10 16.28
C ARG A 187 -2.08 -4.28 15.05
N GLY A 188 -1.46 -3.11 14.95
CA GLY A 188 -1.56 -2.19 13.83
C GLY A 188 -2.55 -1.05 14.03
N PRO A 189 -3.05 -0.44 12.94
CA PRO A 189 -2.99 -0.93 11.55
C PRO A 189 -1.64 -0.70 10.85
N ALA A 190 -1.27 -1.63 9.97
CA ALA A 190 -0.30 -1.40 8.89
C ALA A 190 -1.03 -0.69 7.74
N LEU A 191 -0.66 0.56 7.46
CA LEU A 191 -1.39 1.45 6.55
C LEU A 191 -0.55 1.81 5.33
N PHE A 192 -1.16 1.66 4.17
CA PHE A 192 -0.67 2.14 2.88
C PHE A 192 -1.63 3.23 2.43
N THR A 193 -1.28 4.49 2.73
CA THR A 193 -2.22 5.62 2.57
C THR A 193 -1.98 6.28 1.22
N THR A 194 -2.88 6.06 0.29
CA THR A 194 -2.90 6.73 -1.00
C THR A 194 -3.17 8.22 -0.80
N ARG A 195 -2.14 9.04 -1.03
CA ARG A 195 -2.23 10.50 -1.04
C ARG A 195 -1.93 11.02 -2.43
N HIS A 196 -2.63 12.07 -2.83
CA HIS A 196 -2.40 12.75 -4.10
C HIS A 196 -1.05 13.47 -4.07
N HIS A 197 -0.20 13.20 -5.06
CA HIS A 197 1.14 13.79 -5.16
C HIS A 197 1.25 14.84 -6.26
N ALA A 198 1.38 14.41 -7.51
CA ALA A 198 1.44 15.28 -8.68
C ALA A 198 0.25 15.01 -9.60
N PHE A 199 -0.38 16.07 -10.09
CA PHE A 199 -1.46 15.99 -11.09
C PHE A 199 -2.62 15.07 -10.69
N GLY A 200 -2.92 15.01 -9.39
CA GLY A 200 -4.02 14.18 -8.88
C GLY A 200 -3.75 12.68 -8.97
N VAL A 201 -2.49 12.24 -9.08
CA VAL A 201 -2.13 10.82 -8.97
C VAL A 201 -1.98 10.46 -7.50
N GLY A 202 -2.79 9.52 -7.02
CA GLY A 202 -2.72 8.96 -5.69
C GLY A 202 -1.64 7.89 -5.56
N MET A 203 -0.80 7.97 -4.53
CA MET A 203 0.26 7.00 -4.25
C MET A 203 0.53 6.88 -2.74
N PHE A 204 1.11 5.76 -2.32
CA PHE A 204 1.75 5.65 -1.01
C PHE A 204 3.27 5.59 -1.17
N HIS A 205 4.01 6.07 -0.18
CA HIS A 205 5.45 6.27 -0.28
C HIS A 205 6.22 5.21 0.51
N ALA A 206 7.49 5.00 0.15
CA ALA A 206 8.39 4.03 0.79
C ALA A 206 8.46 4.10 2.34
N PRO A 207 8.35 5.27 3.01
CA PRO A 207 8.25 5.31 4.47
C PRO A 207 7.11 4.47 5.04
N GLU A 208 5.91 4.53 4.46
CA GLU A 208 4.73 3.79 4.94
C GLU A 208 4.90 2.28 4.75
N ILE A 209 5.56 1.88 3.67
CA ILE A 209 5.95 0.49 3.40
C ILE A 209 6.91 -0.02 4.47
N ARG A 210 7.93 0.78 4.82
CA ARG A 210 8.91 0.43 5.86
C ARG A 210 8.28 0.37 7.25
N GLU A 211 7.39 1.30 7.58
CA GLU A 211 6.63 1.31 8.84
C GLU A 211 5.74 0.07 8.95
N SER A 212 5.02 -0.28 7.89
CA SER A 212 4.16 -1.48 7.84
C SER A 212 4.96 -2.77 8.00
N ARG A 213 6.15 -2.86 7.39
CA ARG A 213 7.08 -3.97 7.60
C ARG A 213 7.60 -4.03 9.03
N ALA A 214 8.04 -2.92 9.59
CA ALA A 214 8.54 -2.87 10.96
C ALA A 214 7.47 -3.28 11.97
N LEU A 215 6.22 -2.87 11.74
CA LEU A 215 5.07 -3.27 12.53
C LEU A 215 4.77 -4.77 12.43
N LEU A 216 4.86 -5.37 11.23
CA LEU A 216 4.78 -6.83 11.06
C LEU A 216 5.87 -7.55 11.86
N GLU A 217 7.12 -7.09 11.72
CA GLU A 217 8.27 -7.68 12.42
C GLU A 217 8.07 -7.63 13.93
N LEU A 218 7.66 -6.47 14.46
CA LEU A 218 7.36 -6.26 15.88
C LEU A 218 6.18 -7.12 16.37
N ALA A 219 5.09 -7.19 15.61
CA ALA A 219 3.93 -8.00 15.97
C ALA A 219 4.31 -9.48 16.07
N GLY A 220 5.11 -9.97 15.12
CA GLY A 220 5.51 -11.37 15.07
C GLY A 220 6.65 -11.76 16.02
N GLU A 221 7.41 -10.81 16.57
CA GLU A 221 8.64 -11.09 17.32
C GLU A 221 8.45 -12.02 18.53
N SER A 222 7.34 -11.89 19.25
CA SER A 222 7.05 -12.71 20.43
C SER A 222 6.83 -14.20 20.13
N GLY A 223 6.52 -14.55 18.88
CA GLY A 223 6.12 -15.90 18.48
C GLY A 223 4.72 -16.35 18.92
N ALA A 224 4.02 -15.58 19.76
CA ALA A 224 2.64 -15.82 20.17
C ALA A 224 1.64 -15.48 19.05
N PRO A 225 0.42 -16.06 19.03
CA PRO A 225 -0.57 -15.76 18.02
C PRO A 225 -0.93 -14.27 18.02
N VAL A 226 -1.02 -13.68 16.83
CA VAL A 226 -1.37 -12.27 16.69
C VAL A 226 -2.02 -12.01 15.34
N ASP A 227 -3.04 -11.16 15.36
CA ASP A 227 -3.64 -10.59 14.17
C ASP A 227 -3.03 -9.21 13.89
N LEU A 228 -2.76 -8.90 12.62
CA LEU A 228 -2.33 -7.58 12.17
C LEU A 228 -3.39 -7.01 11.23
N VAL A 229 -3.96 -5.85 11.58
CA VAL A 229 -4.85 -5.12 10.67
C VAL A 229 -4.02 -4.52 9.54
N VAL A 230 -4.39 -4.79 8.30
CA VAL A 230 -3.75 -4.23 7.10
C VAL A 230 -4.78 -3.42 6.33
N GLY A 231 -4.41 -2.20 5.94
CA GLY A 231 -5.28 -1.32 5.15
C GLY A 231 -4.53 -0.65 4.00
N THR A 232 -5.03 -0.81 2.77
CA THR A 232 -4.70 0.08 1.65
C THR A 232 -5.84 1.06 1.50
N ILE A 233 -5.58 2.33 1.82
CA ILE A 233 -6.64 3.30 2.09
C ILE A 233 -6.37 4.64 1.42
N SER A 234 -7.44 5.38 1.19
CA SER A 234 -7.41 6.83 1.05
C SER A 234 -8.01 7.47 2.31
N ALA A 235 -8.34 8.76 2.32
CA ALA A 235 -9.07 9.37 3.42
C ALA A 235 -10.54 8.87 3.49
N CYS A 236 -11.14 8.50 2.35
CA CYS A 236 -12.54 8.14 2.24
C CYS A 236 -12.81 6.63 2.11
N HIS A 237 -11.91 5.89 1.45
CA HIS A 237 -12.13 4.50 1.04
C HIS A 237 -11.01 3.59 1.55
N GLY A 238 -11.28 2.29 1.67
CA GLY A 238 -10.26 1.33 2.07
C GLY A 238 -10.54 -0.11 1.66
N ALA A 239 -9.46 -0.84 1.38
CA ALA A 239 -9.43 -2.30 1.36
C ALA A 239 -8.76 -2.78 2.64
N VAL A 240 -9.42 -3.67 3.39
CA VAL A 240 -9.01 -4.08 4.74
C VAL A 240 -8.93 -5.60 4.83
N SER A 241 -7.81 -6.10 5.30
CA SER A 241 -7.60 -7.54 5.57
C SER A 241 -6.95 -7.72 6.93
N ILE A 242 -7.07 -8.92 7.49
CA ILE A 242 -6.32 -9.32 8.68
C ILE A 242 -5.23 -10.30 8.26
N LEU A 243 -3.98 -9.99 8.59
CA LEU A 243 -2.90 -10.96 8.53
C LEU A 243 -2.81 -11.67 9.88
N ARG A 244 -3.16 -12.96 9.90
CA ARG A 244 -3.07 -13.81 11.09
C ARG A 244 -1.76 -14.56 11.10
N LEU A 245 -1.01 -14.41 12.20
CA LEU A 245 0.18 -15.18 12.50
C LEU A 245 -0.12 -16.14 13.66
N GLY A 246 0.08 -17.44 13.46
CA GLY A 246 -0.12 -18.46 14.51
C GLY A 246 1.04 -18.52 15.51
N GLU A 247 1.14 -19.61 16.26
CA GLU A 247 2.29 -19.86 17.14
C GLU A 247 3.52 -20.30 16.33
N ILE A 248 4.71 -19.95 16.81
CA ILE A 248 5.93 -20.59 16.35
C ILE A 248 5.96 -22.00 16.95
N ALA A 249 6.00 -23.03 16.10
CA ALA A 249 6.10 -24.41 16.56
C ALA A 249 7.33 -24.60 17.47
N SER A 250 7.11 -25.19 18.65
CA SER A 250 8.15 -25.49 19.64
C SER A 250 9.29 -26.28 18.98
N GLY A 251 10.43 -25.63 18.73
CA GLY A 251 11.61 -26.22 18.08
C GLY A 251 12.21 -25.37 16.96
N ALA A 252 11.46 -24.42 16.38
CA ALA A 252 12.01 -23.45 15.44
C ALA A 252 12.66 -22.29 16.21
N SER A 253 14.00 -22.28 16.31
CA SER A 253 14.70 -21.09 16.81
C SER A 253 14.38 -19.89 15.91
N PRO A 254 14.06 -18.71 16.48
CA PRO A 254 13.92 -17.51 15.66
C PRO A 254 15.24 -17.25 14.92
N PRO A 255 15.20 -16.83 13.64
CA PRO A 255 16.42 -16.48 12.93
C PRO A 255 17.15 -15.39 13.71
N ARG A 256 18.42 -15.64 14.07
CA ARG A 256 19.26 -14.68 14.77
C ARG A 256 19.37 -13.42 13.92
N ASN A 257 19.02 -12.29 14.52
CA ASN A 257 19.12 -10.99 13.89
C ASN A 257 20.61 -10.58 13.89
N ASP A 258 21.39 -11.04 12.92
CA ASP A 258 22.79 -10.63 12.72
C ASP A 258 22.86 -9.19 12.17
N ARG A 259 22.26 -8.24 12.88
CA ARG A 259 22.63 -6.82 12.75
C ARG A 259 23.83 -6.57 13.65
N ARG A 260 25.02 -6.90 13.15
CA ARG A 260 26.24 -6.25 13.63
C ARG A 260 26.11 -4.77 13.30
N TYR A 261 25.78 -3.97 14.31
CA TYR A 261 26.06 -2.55 14.32
C TYR A 261 27.58 -2.40 14.12
N ILE A 262 27.99 -2.08 12.90
CA ILE A 262 29.30 -1.49 12.66
C ILE A 262 29.19 -0.08 13.22
N GLY A 263 30.02 0.18 14.24
CA GLY A 263 29.91 1.32 15.13
C GLY A 263 30.17 2.67 14.49
N ALA A 264 29.89 3.69 15.30
CA ALA A 264 30.40 5.04 15.17
C ALA A 264 30.73 5.55 16.58
N PRO A 265 31.62 6.54 16.73
CA PRO A 265 32.86 6.82 15.98
C PRO A 265 34.11 6.22 16.65
#